data_AF-A0AA97IAG8-F1
#
_entry.id   AF-A0AA97IAG8-F1
#
_cell.length_a   1.000
_cell.length_b   1.000
_cell.length_c   1.000
_cell.angle_alpha   90.00
_cell.angle_beta   90.00
_cell.angle_gamma   90.00
#
_symmetry.space_group_name_H-M   'P 1'
#
loop_
_entity.id
_entity.type
_entity.pdbx_description
1 polymer ?
#
loop_
_entity_poly.entity_id
_entity_poly.type
_entity_poly.pdbx_seq_one_letter_code
_entity_poly.pdbx_strand_id
1 'polypeptide(L)'
;MSGRKAEPLKTKQACKKSSVQGDEVAAYAFDMLQSLRETCTGDKHRFLSYLIGMAAEEAQRLSEGLPSAAAQFVKQPTSVSVSKKH
;
A
#
# COMPACT_ATOMS: atom_id res chain seq x y z
N MET A 1 -37.23 -16.13 4.15
CA MET A 1 -36.41 -15.91 2.95
C MET A 1 -35.20 -15.07 3.33
N SER A 2 -34.01 -15.67 3.19
CA SER A 2 -32.68 -15.05 3.06
C SER A 2 -32.07 -14.21 4.20
N GLY A 3 -31.30 -14.88 5.05
CA GLY A 3 -30.27 -14.25 5.88
C GLY A 3 -29.04 -13.92 5.01
N ARG A 4 -28.58 -12.67 5.04
CA ARG A 4 -27.33 -12.26 4.39
C ARG A 4 -26.15 -12.65 5.29
N LYS A 5 -25.46 -13.74 4.93
CA LYS A 5 -24.14 -14.06 5.46
C LYS A 5 -23.13 -13.14 4.78
N ALA A 6 -22.47 -12.29 5.56
CA ALA A 6 -21.29 -11.57 5.11
C ALA A 6 -20.14 -12.58 5.03
N GLU A 7 -19.72 -12.94 3.81
CA GLU A 7 -18.50 -13.71 3.58
C GLU A 7 -17.29 -12.82 3.82
N PRO A 8 -16.30 -13.25 4.62
CA PRO A 8 -15.03 -12.56 4.71
C PRO A 8 -14.25 -12.79 3.42
N LEU A 9 -14.05 -11.72 2.64
CA LEU A 9 -13.12 -11.71 1.51
C LEU A 9 -11.72 -12.07 2.01
N LYS A 10 -11.37 -13.36 1.87
CA LYS A 10 -9.99 -13.86 2.02
C LYS A 10 -9.15 -13.20 0.93
N THR A 11 -8.52 -12.08 1.26
CA THR A 11 -7.44 -11.51 0.46
C THR A 11 -6.29 -12.51 0.52
N LYS A 12 -6.21 -13.37 -0.51
CA LYS A 12 -5.07 -14.27 -0.67
C LYS A 12 -3.85 -13.41 -0.92
N GLN A 13 -3.06 -13.24 0.13
CA GLN A 13 -1.68 -12.77 0.10
C GLN A 13 -0.88 -13.75 -0.76
N ALA A 14 -0.89 -13.54 -2.07
CA ALA A 14 -0.06 -14.24 -3.03
C ALA A 14 1.11 -13.35 -3.43
N CYS A 15 1.87 -12.87 -2.45
CA CYS A 15 3.21 -12.34 -2.71
C CYS A 15 4.16 -13.54 -2.85
N LYS A 16 4.10 -14.22 -4.00
CA LYS A 16 5.17 -15.13 -4.40
C LYS A 16 6.25 -14.27 -5.04
N LYS A 17 7.34 -14.06 -4.29
CA LYS A 17 8.54 -13.36 -4.73
C LYS A 17 9.20 -14.15 -5.86
N SER A 18 9.08 -13.70 -7.10
CA SER A 18 10.13 -13.85 -8.10
C SER A 18 11.21 -12.80 -7.77
N SER A 19 12.14 -13.17 -6.91
CA SER A 19 13.07 -12.26 -6.23
C SER A 19 14.22 -11.70 -7.10
N VAL A 20 14.00 -11.46 -8.40
CA VAL A 20 15.06 -10.92 -9.28
C VAL A 20 14.50 -9.93 -10.32
N GLN A 21 13.21 -10.02 -10.67
CA GLN A 21 12.54 -9.04 -11.52
C GLN A 21 11.66 -8.17 -10.64
N GLY A 22 11.86 -6.85 -10.75
CA GLY A 22 11.03 -5.85 -10.10
C GLY A 22 9.54 -6.02 -10.38
N ASP A 23 8.69 -5.44 -9.54
CA ASP A 23 7.25 -5.57 -9.67
C ASP A 23 6.73 -4.76 -10.88
N GLU A 24 6.38 -5.45 -11.96
CA GLU A 24 5.85 -4.84 -13.20
C GLU A 24 4.52 -4.10 -12.96
N VAL A 25 3.71 -4.55 -12.00
CA VAL A 25 2.46 -3.86 -11.64
C VAL A 25 2.79 -2.55 -10.93
N ALA A 26 3.83 -2.54 -10.11
CA ALA A 26 4.31 -1.32 -9.47
C ALA A 26 4.91 -0.33 -10.50
N ALA A 27 5.61 -0.81 -11.51
CA ALA A 27 6.09 0.03 -12.62
C ALA A 27 4.93 0.68 -13.38
N TYR A 28 3.90 -0.11 -13.73
CA TYR A 28 2.70 0.43 -14.37
C TYR A 28 1.94 1.43 -13.49
N ALA A 29 1.85 1.15 -12.18
CA ALA A 29 1.23 2.08 -11.23
C ALA A 29 2.01 3.40 -11.12
N PHE A 30 3.34 3.34 -11.15
CA PHE A 30 4.19 4.53 -11.18
C PHE A 30 3.88 5.42 -12.40
N ASP A 31 3.80 4.83 -13.59
CA ASP A 31 3.47 5.57 -14.82
C ASP A 31 2.10 6.26 -14.73
N MET A 32 1.08 5.55 -14.22
CA MET A 32 -0.25 6.14 -14.00
C MET A 32 -0.23 7.29 -12.98
N LEU A 33 0.53 7.16 -11.89
CA LEU A 33 0.64 8.18 -10.85
C LEU A 33 1.36 9.44 -11.36
N GLN A 34 2.35 9.28 -12.23
CA GLN A 34 2.99 10.38 -12.95
C GLN A 34 1.99 11.16 -13.80
N SER A 35 1.17 10.47 -14.61
CA SER A 35 0.12 11.14 -15.40
C SER A 35 -0.92 11.85 -14.52
N LEU A 36 -1.29 11.25 -13.38
CA LEU A 36 -2.24 11.85 -12.45
C LEU A 36 -1.71 13.12 -11.77
N ARG A 37 -0.39 13.18 -11.52
CA ARG A 37 0.26 14.33 -10.90
C ARG A 37 0.11 15.60 -11.73
N GLU A 38 0.19 15.50 -13.06
CA GLU A 38 -0.01 16.62 -13.97
C GLU A 38 -1.40 17.26 -13.80
N THR A 39 -2.41 16.43 -13.55
CA THR A 39 -3.81 16.86 -13.36
C THR A 39 -4.03 17.52 -12.00
N CYS A 40 -3.17 17.24 -11.01
CA CYS A 40 -3.29 17.74 -9.64
C CYS A 40 -2.42 18.97 -9.32
N THR A 41 -1.75 19.54 -10.32
CA THR A 41 -0.76 20.66 -10.17
C THR A 41 -1.34 21.97 -9.63
N GLY A 42 -2.66 22.10 -9.48
CA GLY A 42 -3.29 23.30 -8.91
C GLY A 42 -3.16 23.40 -7.38
N ASP A 43 -3.07 24.63 -6.87
CA ASP A 43 -2.94 24.91 -5.42
C ASP A 43 -4.07 24.33 -4.56
N LYS A 44 -5.25 24.07 -5.15
CA LYS A 44 -6.40 23.46 -4.49
C LYS A 44 -6.16 22.00 -4.08
N HIS A 45 -5.21 21.32 -4.71
CA HIS A 45 -4.96 19.89 -4.54
C HIS A 45 -3.57 19.59 -3.97
N ARG A 46 -2.97 20.52 -3.21
CA ARG A 46 -1.63 20.33 -2.62
C ARG A 46 -1.52 19.07 -1.76
N PHE A 47 -2.51 18.80 -0.90
CA PHE A 47 -2.50 17.60 -0.05
C PHE A 47 -2.62 16.31 -0.88
N LEU A 48 -3.48 16.31 -1.89
CA LEU A 48 -3.62 15.17 -2.80
C LEU A 48 -2.33 14.94 -3.61
N SER A 49 -1.71 16.01 -4.11
CA SER A 49 -0.43 15.95 -4.82
C SER A 49 0.68 15.38 -3.94
N TYR A 50 0.70 15.73 -2.65
CA TYR A 50 1.62 15.13 -1.69
C TYR A 50 1.39 13.62 -1.55
N LEU A 51 0.15 13.16 -1.41
CA LEU A 51 -0.18 11.73 -1.34
C LEU A 51 0.19 10.97 -2.61
N ILE A 52 -0.06 11.56 -3.79
CA ILE A 52 0.34 10.99 -5.09
C ILE A 52 1.86 10.85 -5.15
N GLY A 53 2.62 11.85 -4.70
CA GLY A 53 4.08 11.77 -4.60
C GLY A 53 4.54 10.60 -3.73
N MET A 54 3.98 10.46 -2.53
CA MET A 54 4.29 9.35 -1.62
C MET A 54 3.98 7.98 -2.25
N ALA A 55 2.86 7.86 -2.96
CA ALA A 55 2.49 6.64 -3.65
C ALA A 55 3.42 6.33 -4.83
N ALA A 56 3.85 7.34 -5.58
CA ALA A 56 4.77 7.19 -6.70
C ALA A 56 6.15 6.73 -6.24
N GLU A 57 6.68 7.31 -5.16
CA GLU A 57 7.96 6.89 -4.57
C GLU A 57 7.93 5.43 -4.09
N GLU A 58 6.81 4.99 -3.52
CA GLU A 58 6.65 3.58 -3.13
C GLU A 58 6.50 2.65 -4.34
N ALA A 59 5.75 3.05 -5.36
CA ALA A 59 5.60 2.27 -6.59
C ALA A 59 6.94 2.10 -7.31
N GLN A 60 7.75 3.16 -7.39
CA GLN A 60 9.11 3.09 -7.95
C GLN A 60 10.00 2.17 -7.12
N ARG A 61 9.97 2.28 -5.78
CA ARG A 61 10.75 1.39 -4.90
C ARG A 61 10.42 -0.09 -5.16
N LEU A 62 9.14 -0.42 -5.26
CA LEU A 62 8.68 -1.78 -5.53
C LEU A 62 9.03 -2.26 -6.94
N SER A 63 8.98 -1.37 -7.94
CA SER A 63 9.37 -1.70 -9.31
C SER A 63 10.88 -1.92 -9.47
N GLU A 64 11.69 -1.36 -8.58
CA GLU A 64 13.14 -1.64 -8.48
C GLU A 64 13.43 -2.93 -7.69
N GLY A 65 12.40 -3.63 -7.19
CA GLY A 65 12.53 -4.84 -6.37
C GLY A 65 12.98 -4.56 -4.94
N LEU A 66 12.97 -3.31 -4.49
CA LEU A 66 13.29 -2.93 -3.12
C LEU A 66 12.11 -3.27 -2.19
N PRO A 67 12.38 -3.56 -0.90
CA PRO A 67 11.32 -3.85 0.06
C PRO A 67 10.41 -2.63 0.28
N SER A 68 9.11 -2.89 0.48
CA SER A 68 8.13 -1.85 0.79
C SER A 68 8.53 -1.02 2.00
N ALA A 69 8.45 0.31 1.90
CA ALA A 69 8.66 1.20 3.04
C ALA A 69 7.58 1.02 4.11
N ALA A 70 6.38 0.57 3.72
CA ALA A 70 5.28 0.33 4.64
C ALA A 70 5.45 -0.97 5.47
N ALA A 71 6.36 -1.87 5.07
CA ALA A 71 6.56 -3.15 5.76
C ALA A 71 6.95 -3.01 7.24
N GLN A 72 7.57 -1.89 7.63
CA GLN A 72 7.93 -1.60 9.02
C GLN A 72 6.72 -1.39 9.95
N PHE A 73 5.59 -0.91 9.40
CA PHE A 73 4.39 -0.62 10.18
C PHE A 73 3.51 -1.86 10.43
N VAL A 74 3.75 -2.95 9.71
CA VAL A 74 2.98 -4.21 9.85
C VAL A 74 3.33 -4.97 11.15
N LYS A 75 4.45 -4.60 11.82
CA LYS A 75 5.01 -5.35 12.97
C LYS A 75 4.51 -4.97 14.37
N GLN A 76 3.47 -4.15 14.52
CA GLN A 76 2.88 -3.89 15.84
C GLN A 76 1.44 -4.43 15.98
N PRO A 77 1.25 -5.65 16.49
CA PRO A 77 0.22 -5.86 17.48
C PRO A 77 0.78 -5.35 18.82
N THR A 78 0.44 -4.14 19.21
CA THR A 78 0.59 -3.71 20.61
C THR A 78 -0.31 -4.60 21.46
N SER A 79 0.22 -5.73 21.89
CA SER A 79 -0.36 -6.52 22.97
C SER A 79 -0.37 -5.64 24.22
N VAL A 80 -1.49 -4.96 24.46
CA VAL A 80 -1.75 -4.34 25.76
C VAL A 80 -2.03 -5.47 26.74
N SER A 81 -0.99 -6.12 27.25
CA SER A 81 -1.12 -7.04 28.38
C SER A 81 -1.32 -6.21 29.64
N VAL A 82 -2.57 -5.91 29.97
CA VAL A 82 -2.93 -5.36 31.28
C VAL A 82 -2.77 -6.50 32.30
N SER A 83 -1.64 -6.51 33.00
CA SER A 83 -1.44 -7.37 34.17
C SER A 83 -2.39 -6.92 35.28
N LYS A 84 -3.53 -7.61 35.41
CA LYS A 84 -4.45 -7.47 36.55
C LYS A 84 -3.78 -8.11 37.77
N LYS A 85 -3.18 -7.29 38.64
CA LYS A 85 -2.72 -7.75 39.96
C LYS A 85 -3.95 -8.09 40.80
N HIS A 86 -3.96 -9.32 41.32
CA HIS A 86 -4.84 -9.78 42.41
C HIS A 86 -4.39 -9.19 43.73
#